data_AF-A0A562QVI3-F1
#
_entry.id   AF-A0A562QVI3-F1
#
_cell.length_a   1.000
_cell.length_b   1.000
_cell.length_c   1.000
_cell.angle_alpha   90.00
_cell.angle_beta   90.00
_cell.angle_gamma   90.00
#
_symmetry.space_group_name_H-M   'P 1'
#
loop_
_entity.id
_entity.type
_entity.pdbx_description
1 polymer ?
#
loop_
_entity_poly.entity_id
_entity_poly.type
_entity_poly.pdbx_seq_one_letter_code
_entity_poly.pdbx_strand_id
1 'polypeptide(L)'
;MIHATCHTADNVRCIEFDATPWFSEADAPSIIDLAQRGWTSKAIAESLEHRRGYEGLHDLVEYAAKRLQSESLEDPTWETFECVVDGPEAVAWLKQNRPNVVARIP
;
A
#
# COMPACT_ATOMS: atom_id res chain seq x y z
N MET A 1 0.99 -13.86 -5.93
CA MET A 1 0.33 -13.05 -4.89
C MET A 1 1.43 -12.34 -4.14
N ILE A 2 1.22 -11.08 -3.83
CA ILE A 2 2.09 -10.27 -2.99
C ILE A 2 1.20 -9.83 -1.83
N HIS A 3 1.43 -10.35 -0.64
CA HIS A 3 0.61 -10.02 0.51
C HIS A 3 0.93 -8.60 0.99
N ALA A 4 -0.12 -7.91 1.41
CA ALA A 4 -0.02 -6.60 2.04
C ALA A 4 -1.07 -6.48 3.14
N THR A 5 -0.77 -5.67 4.14
CA THR A 5 -1.68 -5.34 5.23
C THR A 5 -1.85 -3.84 5.29
N CYS A 6 -3.09 -3.35 5.46
CA CYS A 6 -3.36 -1.96 5.80
C CYS A 6 -3.95 -1.88 7.20
N HIS A 7 -3.56 -0.86 7.97
CA HIS A 7 -4.13 -0.57 9.27
C HIS A 7 -4.38 0.92 9.43
N THR A 8 -5.47 1.28 10.10
CA THR A 8 -5.74 2.67 10.48
C THR A 8 -4.84 3.08 11.65
N ALA A 9 -4.53 4.35 11.77
CA ALA A 9 -3.59 4.85 12.78
C ALA A 9 -4.11 4.65 14.23
N ASP A 10 -5.43 4.57 14.40
CA ASP A 10 -6.09 4.20 15.66
C ASP A 10 -6.14 2.68 15.90
N ASN A 11 -5.62 1.87 14.96
CA ASN A 11 -5.62 0.40 14.94
C ASN A 11 -7.03 -0.24 15.00
N VAL A 12 -8.10 0.51 14.74
CA VAL A 12 -9.48 -0.02 14.76
C VAL A 12 -9.74 -0.92 13.55
N ARG A 13 -9.15 -0.60 12.39
CA ARG A 13 -9.28 -1.42 11.18
C ARG A 13 -7.91 -1.95 10.79
N CYS A 14 -7.89 -3.23 10.47
CA CYS A 14 -6.72 -3.93 9.92
C CYS A 14 -7.23 -4.96 8.91
N ILE A 15 -6.67 -4.94 7.70
CA ILE A 15 -7.05 -5.86 6.62
C ILE A 15 -5.82 -6.35 5.87
N GLU A 16 -5.91 -7.58 5.37
CA GLU A 16 -4.94 -8.17 4.46
C GLU A 16 -5.52 -8.15 3.03
N PHE A 17 -4.67 -7.94 2.02
CA PHE A 17 -5.07 -7.90 0.62
C PHE A 17 -3.92 -8.31 -0.32
N ASP A 18 -4.27 -8.64 -1.57
CA ASP A 18 -3.29 -8.93 -2.62
C ASP A 18 -2.83 -7.64 -3.31
N ALA A 19 -1.57 -7.25 -3.14
CA ALA A 19 -0.98 -6.09 -3.80
C ALA A 19 -0.49 -6.38 -5.23
N THR A 20 -0.57 -7.63 -5.72
CA THR A 20 -0.06 -8.00 -7.06
C THR A 20 -0.54 -7.09 -8.19
N PRO A 21 -1.84 -6.69 -8.27
CA PRO A 21 -2.30 -5.83 -9.35
C PRO A 21 -1.61 -4.46 -9.38
N TRP A 22 -1.31 -3.89 -8.21
CA TRP A 22 -0.57 -2.63 -8.13
C TRP A 22 0.85 -2.78 -8.69
N PHE A 23 1.58 -3.84 -8.31
CA PHE A 23 2.93 -4.11 -8.84
C PHE A 23 2.98 -4.38 -10.34
N SER A 24 1.89 -4.96 -10.88
CA SER A 24 1.73 -5.21 -12.31
C SER A 24 1.57 -3.92 -13.12
N GLU A 25 0.99 -2.88 -12.54
CA GLU A 25 0.57 -1.67 -13.26
C GLU A 25 1.42 -0.43 -12.95
N ALA A 26 1.96 -0.33 -11.73
CA ALA A 26 2.76 0.80 -11.29
C ALA A 26 4.02 0.99 -12.15
N ASP A 27 4.48 2.22 -12.34
CA ASP A 27 5.74 2.46 -13.04
C ASP A 27 6.96 2.05 -12.19
N ALA A 28 8.11 1.92 -12.84
CA ALA A 28 9.34 1.53 -12.15
C ALA A 28 9.76 2.54 -11.06
N PRO A 29 9.73 3.87 -11.30
CA PRO A 29 9.94 4.86 -10.23
C PRO A 29 9.06 4.64 -8.99
N SER A 30 7.75 4.44 -9.12
CA SER A 30 6.85 4.22 -7.98
C SER A 30 7.22 2.98 -7.16
N ILE A 31 7.60 1.89 -7.83
CA ILE A 31 8.01 0.65 -7.15
C ILE A 31 9.34 0.84 -6.41
N ILE A 32 10.29 1.57 -7.02
CA ILE A 32 11.60 1.85 -6.40
C ILE A 32 11.42 2.77 -5.19
N ASP A 33 10.59 3.81 -5.29
CA ASP A 33 10.25 4.70 -4.17
C ASP A 33 9.59 3.90 -3.03
N LEU A 34 8.64 3.01 -3.34
CA LEU A 34 8.03 2.13 -2.34
C LEU A 34 9.08 1.26 -1.63
N ALA A 35 10.01 0.66 -2.38
CA ALA A 35 11.08 -0.15 -1.80
C ALA A 35 12.01 0.69 -0.90
N GLN A 36 12.34 1.92 -1.30
CA GLN A 36 13.15 2.85 -0.50
C GLN A 36 12.46 3.30 0.78
N ARG A 37 11.13 3.34 0.79
CA ARG A 37 10.29 3.60 1.96
C ARG A 37 10.06 2.37 2.84
N GLY A 38 10.77 1.26 2.57
CA GLY A 38 10.64 0.05 3.37
C GLY A 38 9.37 -0.75 3.09
N TRP A 39 8.84 -0.67 1.86
CA TRP A 39 7.63 -1.36 1.41
C TRP A 39 6.33 -0.83 2.02
N THR A 40 6.34 0.44 2.40
CA THR A 40 5.23 1.07 3.12
C THR A 40 4.69 2.28 2.35
N SER A 41 3.39 2.28 2.02
CA SER A 41 2.71 3.41 1.39
C SER A 41 1.19 3.23 1.34
N LYS A 42 0.43 4.27 1.72
CA LYS A 42 -1.04 4.32 1.54
C LYS A 42 -1.48 4.32 0.07
N ALA A 43 -0.62 4.77 -0.85
CA ALA A 43 -0.92 4.92 -2.27
C ALA A 43 -1.32 3.59 -2.94
N ILE A 44 -0.88 2.46 -2.35
CA ILE A 44 -1.27 1.13 -2.81
C ILE A 44 -2.77 0.91 -2.59
N ALA A 45 -3.28 1.24 -1.40
CA ALA A 45 -4.69 1.11 -1.10
C ALA A 45 -5.54 2.09 -1.90
N GLU A 46 -5.13 3.35 -1.99
CA GLU A 46 -5.81 4.41 -2.77
C GLU A 46 -5.96 4.01 -4.26
N SER A 47 -4.99 3.27 -4.80
CA SER A 47 -5.03 2.79 -6.19
C SER A 47 -5.92 1.54 -6.41
N LEU A 48 -6.12 0.74 -5.36
CA LEU A 48 -6.83 -0.55 -5.44
C LEU A 48 -8.26 -0.49 -4.89
N GLU A 49 -8.60 0.45 -4.00
CA GLU A 49 -9.86 0.44 -3.23
C GLU A 49 -11.14 0.42 -4.10
N HIS A 50 -11.11 1.01 -5.28
CA HIS A 50 -12.27 1.07 -6.18
C HIS A 50 -12.42 -0.19 -7.05
N ARG A 51 -11.54 -1.19 -6.90
CA ARG A 51 -11.57 -2.42 -7.69
C ARG A 51 -12.44 -3.47 -7.02
N ARG A 52 -13.11 -4.27 -7.86
CA ARG A 52 -13.85 -5.44 -7.38
C ARG A 52 -12.91 -6.40 -6.65
N GLY A 53 -13.30 -6.84 -5.46
CA GLY A 53 -12.48 -7.69 -4.58
C GLY A 53 -11.60 -6.92 -3.59
N TYR A 54 -11.65 -5.59 -3.60
CA TYR A 54 -10.91 -4.69 -2.70
C TYR A 54 -11.84 -3.81 -1.86
N GLU A 55 -13.10 -4.21 -1.69
CA GLU A 55 -14.11 -3.46 -0.95
C GLU A 55 -13.66 -3.19 0.51
N GLY A 56 -12.88 -4.11 1.11
CA GLY A 56 -12.29 -3.89 2.43
C GLY A 56 -11.31 -2.70 2.48
N LEU A 57 -10.53 -2.46 1.42
CA LEU A 57 -9.66 -1.28 1.33
C LEU A 57 -10.51 -0.01 1.25
N HIS A 58 -11.60 -0.04 0.49
CA HIS A 58 -12.52 1.08 0.41
C HIS A 58 -13.11 1.45 1.77
N ASP A 59 -13.60 0.46 2.51
CA ASP A 59 -14.13 0.66 3.86
C ASP A 59 -13.07 1.23 4.83
N LEU A 60 -11.80 0.82 4.67
CA LEU A 60 -10.69 1.32 5.49
C LEU A 60 -10.35 2.77 5.14
N VAL A 61 -10.19 3.09 3.85
CA VAL A 61 -9.90 4.44 3.36
C VAL A 61 -11.03 5.40 3.74
N GLU A 62 -12.29 4.97 3.56
CA GLU A 62 -13.47 5.77 3.92
C GLU A 62 -13.53 6.03 5.43
N TYR A 63 -13.23 5.02 6.26
CA TYR A 63 -13.15 5.20 7.72
C TYR A 63 -12.05 6.20 8.09
N ALA A 64 -10.85 6.05 7.54
CA ALA A 64 -9.73 6.94 7.81
C ALA A 64 -10.07 8.40 7.43
N ALA A 65 -10.69 8.60 6.25
CA ALA A 65 -11.14 9.91 5.79
C ALA A 65 -12.24 10.51 6.67
N LYS A 66 -13.24 9.73 7.11
CA LYS A 66 -14.35 10.28 7.90
C LYS A 66 -14.01 10.49 9.37
N ARG A 67 -13.23 9.59 9.97
CA ARG A 67 -13.01 9.54 11.41
C ARG A 67 -11.70 10.20 11.85
N LEU A 68 -10.63 9.99 11.08
CA LEU A 68 -9.26 10.35 11.48
C LEU A 68 -8.77 11.62 10.78
N GLN A 69 -9.40 12.04 9.69
CA GLN A 69 -9.00 13.26 8.96
C GLN A 69 -9.06 14.51 9.85
N SER A 70 -10.05 14.64 10.73
CA SER A 70 -10.13 15.80 11.63
C SER A 70 -8.97 15.85 12.64
N GLU A 71 -8.46 14.70 13.07
CA GLU A 71 -7.29 14.59 13.96
C GLU A 71 -5.98 14.82 13.18
N SER A 72 -5.91 14.35 11.93
CA SER A 72 -4.77 14.60 11.02
C SER A 72 -4.65 16.07 10.57
N LEU A 73 -5.71 16.88 10.65
CA LEU A 73 -5.61 18.33 10.41
C LEU A 73 -4.75 19.06 11.46
N GLU A 74 -4.60 18.49 12.67
CA GLU A 74 -3.75 19.04 13.72
C GLU A 74 -2.27 18.70 13.50
N ASP A 75 -1.99 17.56 12.86
CA ASP A 75 -0.66 17.15 12.41
C ASP A 75 -0.73 16.49 11.02
N PRO A 76 -0.48 17.27 9.94
CA PRO A 76 -0.52 16.76 8.56
C PRO A 76 0.55 15.71 8.25
N THR A 77 1.55 15.53 9.12
CA THR A 77 2.54 14.47 8.98
C THR A 77 2.04 13.12 9.52
N TRP A 78 0.93 13.14 10.27
CA TRP A 78 0.27 11.96 10.76
C TRP A 78 -0.63 11.36 9.68
N GLU A 79 -0.18 10.24 9.13
CA GLU A 79 -0.96 9.45 8.19
C GLU A 79 -2.11 8.76 8.92
N THR A 80 -3.33 8.91 8.39
CA THR A 80 -4.55 8.35 9.00
C THR A 80 -4.63 6.82 8.90
N PHE A 81 -3.88 6.25 7.96
CA PHE A 81 -3.69 4.81 7.83
C PHE A 81 -2.40 4.54 7.06
N GLU A 82 -1.89 3.32 7.18
CA GLU A 82 -0.67 2.89 6.53
C GLU A 82 -0.81 1.47 5.98
N CYS A 83 -0.18 1.21 4.84
CA CYS A 83 -0.15 -0.11 4.23
C CYS A 83 1.28 -0.60 4.07
N VAL A 84 1.52 -1.83 4.49
CA VAL A 84 2.82 -2.51 4.45
C VAL A 84 2.72 -3.71 3.55
N VAL A 85 3.62 -3.79 2.57
CA VAL A 85 3.76 -4.91 1.65
C VAL A 85 4.80 -5.89 2.18
N ASP A 86 4.57 -7.19 2.00
CA ASP A 86 5.61 -8.19 2.20
C ASP A 86 6.74 -8.00 1.19
N GLY A 87 7.83 -7.37 1.64
CA GLY A 87 8.99 -7.05 0.82
C GLY A 87 9.63 -8.28 0.16
N PRO A 88 9.90 -9.39 0.89
CA PRO A 88 10.39 -10.63 0.29
C PRO A 88 9.53 -11.14 -0.86
N GLU A 89 8.20 -11.18 -0.70
CA GLU A 89 7.29 -11.60 -1.76
C GLU A 89 7.27 -10.62 -2.94
N ALA A 90 7.25 -9.31 -2.67
CA ALA A 90 7.34 -8.29 -3.70
C ALA A 90 8.61 -8.43 -4.54
N VAL A 91 9.76 -8.62 -3.89
CA VAL A 91 11.05 -8.84 -4.56
C VAL A 91 11.03 -10.15 -5.36
N ALA A 92 10.49 -11.24 -4.80
CA ALA A 92 10.40 -12.53 -5.49
C ALA A 92 9.52 -12.45 -6.74
N TRP A 93 8.42 -11.72 -6.67
CA TRP A 93 7.53 -11.48 -7.80
C TRP A 93 8.20 -10.59 -8.86
N LEU A 94 8.86 -9.49 -8.45
CA LEU A 94 9.56 -8.58 -9.36
C LEU A 94 10.72 -9.26 -10.11
N LYS A 95 11.46 -10.16 -9.45
CA LYS A 95 12.51 -10.96 -10.12
C LYS A 95 11.98 -11.76 -11.30
N GLN A 96 10.75 -12.27 -11.19
CA GLN A 96 10.13 -13.10 -12.23
C GLN A 96 9.47 -12.26 -13.32
N ASN A 97 8.78 -11.19 -12.94
CA ASN A 97 7.87 -10.47 -13.84
C ASN A 97 8.46 -9.15 -14.36
N ARG A 98 9.34 -8.50 -13.59
CA ARG A 98 9.90 -7.18 -13.88
C ARG A 98 11.38 -7.06 -13.48
N PRO A 99 12.27 -7.90 -14.02
CA PRO A 99 13.68 -7.99 -13.59
C PRO A 99 14.45 -6.67 -13.74
N ASN A 100 14.11 -5.84 -14.73
CA ASN A 100 14.72 -4.52 -14.92
C ASN A 100 14.40 -3.53 -13.79
N VAL A 101 13.29 -3.73 -13.07
CA VAL A 101 12.89 -2.89 -11.93
C VAL A 101 13.61 -3.36 -10.67
N VAL A 102 13.58 -4.66 -10.38
CA VAL A 102 14.22 -5.20 -9.16
C VAL A 102 15.74 -4.97 -9.15
N ALA A 103 16.39 -4.99 -10.32
CA ALA A 103 17.82 -4.71 -10.44
C ALA A 103 18.21 -3.27 -10.06
N ARG A 104 17.23 -2.36 -9.93
CA ARG A 104 17.42 -0.95 -9.57
C ARG A 104 17.03 -0.64 -8.12
N ILE A 105 16.49 -1.63 -7.40
CA ILE A 105 16.20 -1.50 -5.98
C ILE A 105 17.54 -1.66 -5.24
N PRO A 106 17.93 -0.72 -4.36
CA PRO A 106 19.20 -0.75 -3.65
C PRO A 106 19.30 -1.88 -2.61
#